data_AF-A0A9D3UL34-F1
#
_entry.id   AF-A0A9D3UL34-F1
#
_cell.length_a   1.000
_cell.length_b   1.000
_cell.length_c   1.000
_cell.angle_alpha   90.00
_cell.angle_beta   90.00
_cell.angle_gamma   90.00
#
_symmetry.space_group_name_H-M   'P 1'
#
loop_
_entity.id
_entity.type
_entity.pdbx_description
1 polymer ?
#
loop_
_entity_poly.entity_id
_entity_poly.type
_entity_poly.pdbx_seq_one_letter_code
_entity_poly.pdbx_strand_id
1 'polypeptide(L)'
;MLLFFSNLEELKVDDCEAIEKIISDDDEISEARCISLKSLKLHYLPELVHIWEGPQAKVLFEYIEVYDCPQLKQIFEDSELKQTLKKIRADKDWWNGLEWEEPAVGSYFEAIFKEGKE
;
A
#
# COMPACT_ATOMS: atom_id res chain seq x y z
N MET A 1 -7.65 -12.94 5.26
CA MET A 1 -7.35 -13.97 4.23
C MET A 1 -7.80 -13.47 2.85
N LEU A 2 -7.02 -12.57 2.23
CA LEU A 2 -7.32 -11.95 0.92
C LEU A 2 -6.75 -12.73 -0.28
N LEU A 3 -6.02 -13.82 -0.01
CA LEU A 3 -5.22 -14.56 -0.99
C LEU A 3 -6.04 -15.50 -1.90
N PHE A 4 -7.34 -15.64 -1.66
CA PHE A 4 -8.24 -16.50 -2.45
C PHE A 4 -9.02 -15.74 -3.53
N PHE A 5 -8.87 -14.42 -3.59
CA PHE A 5 -9.63 -13.59 -4.52
C PHE A 5 -8.84 -13.33 -5.80
N SER A 6 -8.82 -14.31 -6.71
CA SER A 6 -8.09 -14.24 -7.98
C SER A 6 -8.55 -13.11 -8.93
N ASN A 7 -9.70 -12.50 -8.67
CA ASN A 7 -10.28 -11.41 -9.48
C ASN A 7 -10.52 -10.14 -8.64
N LEU A 8 -9.85 -9.99 -7.49
CA LEU A 8 -10.00 -8.77 -6.69
C LEU A 8 -9.38 -7.60 -7.44
N GLU A 9 -10.19 -6.62 -7.82
CA GLU A 9 -9.70 -5.41 -8.48
C GLU A 9 -9.57 -4.23 -7.52
N GLU A 10 -10.43 -4.16 -6.51
CA GLU A 10 -10.41 -3.09 -5.52
C GLU A 10 -10.43 -3.66 -4.11
N LEU A 11 -9.52 -3.17 -3.26
CA LEU A 11 -9.51 -3.42 -1.83
C LEU A 11 -9.68 -2.09 -1.10
N LYS A 12 -10.72 -1.98 -0.30
CA LYS A 12 -10.92 -0.87 0.64
C LYS A 12 -10.91 -1.42 2.06
N VAL A 13 -10.07 -0.82 2.90
CA VAL A 13 -10.03 -1.05 4.35
C VAL A 13 -10.23 0.29 5.04
N ASP A 14 -11.20 0.35 5.93
CA ASP A 14 -11.77 1.58 6.46
C ASP A 14 -12.10 1.37 7.94
N ASP A 15 -11.74 2.33 8.79
CA ASP A 15 -12.10 2.39 10.22
C ASP A 15 -11.78 1.09 10.98
N CYS A 16 -10.52 0.66 10.89
CA CYS A 16 -10.03 -0.57 11.53
C CYS A 16 -8.85 -0.25 12.45
N GLU A 17 -9.14 -0.10 13.75
CA GLU A 17 -8.16 0.33 14.76
C GLU A 17 -7.05 -0.70 15.03
N ALA A 18 -7.30 -1.99 14.81
CA ALA A 18 -6.37 -3.06 15.20
C ALA A 18 -5.57 -3.66 14.04
N ILE A 19 -5.77 -3.18 12.80
CA ILE A 19 -5.08 -3.75 11.64
C ILE A 19 -3.67 -3.20 11.58
N GLU A 20 -2.69 -4.06 11.81
CA GLU A 20 -1.26 -3.73 11.64
C GLU A 20 -0.76 -4.01 10.22
N LYS A 21 -1.39 -4.98 9.54
CA LYS A 21 -1.02 -5.50 8.22
C LYS A 21 -2.26 -5.88 7.42
N ILE A 22 -2.30 -5.53 6.14
CA ILE A 22 -3.42 -5.89 5.25
C ILE A 22 -3.29 -7.34 4.77
N ILE A 23 -2.07 -7.75 4.44
CA ILE A 23 -1.73 -9.09 3.97
C ILE A 23 -0.62 -9.64 4.85
N SER A 24 -0.93 -10.73 5.55
CA SER A 24 0.02 -11.48 6.39
C SER A 24 0.33 -12.83 5.75
N ASP A 25 1.60 -13.22 5.79
CA ASP A 25 2.05 -14.56 5.41
C ASP A 25 2.01 -15.46 6.65
N ASP A 26 0.82 -15.97 6.97
CA ASP A 26 0.61 -16.87 8.13
C ASP A 26 0.86 -18.36 7.79
N ASP A 27 1.15 -18.69 6.53
CA ASP A 27 1.29 -20.07 6.08
C ASP A 27 2.74 -20.40 5.70
N GLU A 28 3.32 -21.37 6.42
CA GLU A 28 4.61 -22.06 6.14
C GLU A 28 4.68 -22.72 4.74
N ILE A 29 3.62 -22.61 3.94
CA ILE A 29 3.47 -23.18 2.61
C ILE A 29 2.83 -22.12 1.71
N SER A 30 3.63 -21.27 1.06
CA SER A 30 3.18 -20.81 -0.24
C SER A 30 4.24 -20.28 -1.19
N GLU A 31 4.05 -20.72 -2.43
CA GLU A 31 4.64 -20.17 -3.65
C GLU A 31 4.55 -18.64 -3.66
N ALA A 32 5.53 -17.96 -4.28
CA ALA A 32 5.55 -16.51 -4.43
C ALA A 32 4.16 -15.95 -4.79
N ARG A 33 3.52 -15.26 -3.84
CA ARG A 33 2.15 -14.76 -3.97
C ARG A 33 2.20 -13.30 -4.43
N CYS A 34 1.85 -13.07 -5.70
CA CYS A 34 1.67 -11.73 -6.24
C CYS A 34 0.17 -11.42 -6.32
N ILE A 35 -0.30 -10.45 -5.53
CA ILE A 35 -1.65 -9.90 -5.63
C ILE A 35 -1.57 -8.66 -6.52
N SER A 36 -2.33 -8.64 -7.60
CA SER A 36 -2.47 -7.48 -8.46
C SER A 36 -3.86 -6.88 -8.31
N LEU A 37 -3.92 -5.66 -7.80
CA LEU A 37 -5.15 -4.87 -7.65
C LEU A 37 -5.14 -3.73 -8.68
N LYS A 38 -6.30 -3.20 -9.00
CA LYS A 38 -6.41 -1.89 -9.67
C LYS A 38 -6.36 -0.75 -8.66
N SER A 39 -6.99 -0.92 -7.49
CA SER A 39 -7.27 0.14 -6.53
C SER A 39 -7.10 -0.36 -5.09
N LEU A 40 -6.32 0.36 -4.30
CA LEU A 40 -6.14 0.13 -2.86
C LEU A 40 -6.52 1.39 -2.09
N LYS A 41 -7.46 1.30 -1.14
CA LYS A 41 -7.94 2.43 -0.34
C LYS A 41 -7.81 2.08 1.14
N LEU A 42 -7.09 2.92 1.89
CA LEU A 42 -6.69 2.68 3.27
C LEU A 42 -7.02 3.91 4.12
N HIS A 43 -8.11 3.83 4.89
CA HIS A 43 -8.66 4.98 5.59
C HIS A 43 -8.82 4.67 7.09
N TYR A 44 -8.39 5.59 7.95
CA TYR A 44 -8.56 5.50 9.41
C TYR A 44 -7.96 4.20 9.99
N LEU A 45 -6.68 3.94 9.72
CA LEU A 45 -5.97 2.74 10.15
C LEU A 45 -4.78 3.14 11.05
N PRO A 46 -5.04 3.44 12.34
CA PRO A 46 -4.03 4.03 13.23
C PRO A 46 -2.83 3.11 13.48
N GLU A 47 -3.04 1.79 13.51
CA GLU A 47 -1.99 0.81 13.80
C GLU A 47 -1.36 0.20 12.53
N LEU A 48 -1.80 0.60 11.32
CA LEU A 48 -1.30 0.02 10.08
C LEU A 48 0.15 0.46 9.82
N VAL A 49 1.07 -0.51 9.88
CA VAL A 49 2.51 -0.26 9.67
C VAL A 49 2.95 -0.67 8.27
N HIS A 50 2.43 -1.78 7.75
CA HIS A 50 2.80 -2.32 6.44
C HIS A 50 1.57 -2.80 5.67
N ILE A 51 1.57 -2.64 4.34
CA ILE A 51 0.50 -3.21 3.50
C ILE A 51 0.66 -4.73 3.39
N TRP A 52 1.91 -5.23 3.32
CA TRP A 52 2.22 -6.66 3.28
C TRP A 52 3.44 -6.99 4.13
N GLU A 53 3.58 -8.27 4.50
CA GLU A 53 4.77 -8.79 5.17
C GLU A 53 5.27 -10.06 4.48
N GLY A 54 6.59 -10.22 4.42
CA GLY A 54 7.27 -11.43 3.95
C GLY A 54 8.02 -11.24 2.63
N PRO A 55 9.17 -11.91 2.44
CA PRO A 55 10.05 -11.71 1.28
C PRO A 55 9.46 -12.26 -0.04
N GLN A 56 8.39 -13.05 0.04
CA GLN A 56 7.77 -13.73 -1.11
C GLN A 56 6.40 -13.15 -1.49
N ALA A 57 5.82 -12.31 -0.64
CA ALA A 57 4.55 -11.65 -0.90
C ALA A 57 4.80 -10.32 -1.63
N LYS A 58 4.08 -10.11 -2.74
CA LYS A 58 4.10 -8.86 -3.50
C LYS A 58 2.69 -8.37 -3.72
N VAL A 59 2.51 -7.05 -3.57
CA VAL A 59 1.24 -6.39 -3.84
C VAL A 59 1.50 -5.32 -4.89
N LEU A 60 0.87 -5.46 -6.05
CA LEU A 60 0.92 -4.49 -7.13
C LEU A 60 -0.43 -3.79 -7.24
N PHE A 61 -0.42 -2.48 -7.46
CA PHE A 61 -1.64 -1.70 -7.62
C PHE A 61 -1.44 -0.48 -8.52
N GLU A 62 -2.48 -0.10 -9.26
CA GLU A 62 -2.43 1.07 -10.15
C GLU A 62 -2.80 2.39 -9.44
N TYR A 63 -3.63 2.30 -8.40
CA TYR A 63 -4.11 3.43 -7.62
C TYR A 63 -4.03 3.12 -6.13
N ILE A 64 -3.53 4.08 -5.36
CA ILE A 64 -3.61 4.06 -3.90
C ILE A 64 -4.24 5.33 -3.35
N GLU A 65 -5.12 5.17 -2.36
CA GLU A 65 -5.68 6.24 -1.54
C GLU A 65 -5.38 5.98 -0.05
N VAL A 66 -4.77 6.95 0.63
CA VAL A 66 -4.38 6.83 2.05
C VAL A 66 -4.82 8.06 2.83
N TYR A 67 -5.62 7.85 3.88
CA TYR A 67 -6.05 8.91 4.81
C TYR A 67 -6.00 8.40 6.24
N ASP A 68 -5.54 9.24 7.17
CA ASP A 68 -5.45 8.93 8.60
C ASP A 68 -4.82 7.56 8.92
N CYS A 69 -3.68 7.27 8.26
CA CYS A 69 -2.83 6.09 8.49
C CYS A 69 -1.43 6.53 8.98
N PRO A 70 -1.30 7.04 10.22
CA PRO A 70 -0.09 7.74 10.68
C PRO A 70 1.17 6.87 10.79
N GLN A 71 1.01 5.55 10.97
CA GLN A 71 2.11 4.61 11.10
C GLN A 71 2.59 4.03 9.76
N LEU A 72 1.79 4.19 8.70
CA LEU A 72 2.09 3.65 7.38
C LEU A 72 3.07 4.58 6.66
N LYS A 73 4.38 4.33 6.81
CA LYS A 73 5.44 5.18 6.25
C LYS A 73 6.25 4.56 5.12
N GLN A 74 6.13 3.25 4.93
CA GLN A 74 6.91 2.48 3.98
C GLN A 74 5.97 1.72 3.04
N ILE A 75 5.82 2.22 1.80
CA ILE A 75 4.94 1.64 0.76
C ILE A 75 5.70 1.33 -0.54
N PHE A 76 6.78 2.05 -0.83
CA PHE A 76 7.35 2.13 -2.18
C PHE A 76 8.74 1.48 -2.33
N GLU A 77 8.99 0.41 -1.57
CA GLU A 77 10.26 -0.32 -1.60
C GLU A 77 10.41 -1.19 -2.87
N ASP A 78 9.29 -1.62 -3.47
CA ASP A 78 9.32 -2.51 -4.61
C ASP A 78 9.50 -1.76 -5.95
N SER A 79 10.54 -2.15 -6.69
CA SER A 79 10.80 -1.62 -8.03
C SER A 79 9.70 -1.96 -9.05
N GLU A 80 8.90 -2.99 -8.79
CA GLU A 80 7.75 -3.37 -9.63
C GLU A 80 6.53 -2.46 -9.38
N LEU A 81 6.36 -1.95 -8.16
CA LEU A 81 5.34 -0.94 -7.86
C LEU A 81 5.58 0.34 -8.67
N LYS A 82 6.84 0.71 -8.91
CA LYS A 82 7.19 1.85 -9.79
C LYS A 82 6.63 1.67 -11.22
N GLN A 83 6.45 0.44 -11.69
CA GLN A 83 5.97 0.19 -13.06
C GLN A 83 4.45 0.13 -13.16
N THR A 84 3.77 -0.21 -12.07
CA THR A 84 2.32 -0.47 -12.05
C THR A 84 1.54 0.71 -11.49
N LEU A 85 2.09 1.43 -10.52
CA LEU A 85 1.43 2.54 -9.84
C LEU A 85 1.32 3.77 -10.75
N LYS A 86 0.09 4.21 -10.97
CA LYS A 86 -0.24 5.33 -11.88
C LYS A 86 -0.75 6.57 -11.16
N LYS A 87 -1.26 6.42 -9.93
CA LYS A 87 -1.84 7.53 -9.17
C LYS A 87 -1.82 7.27 -7.68
N ILE A 88 -1.44 8.30 -6.92
CA ILE A 88 -1.45 8.32 -5.46
C ILE A 88 -2.37 9.46 -5.02
N ARG A 89 -3.25 9.20 -4.07
CA ARG A 89 -4.04 10.23 -3.42
C ARG A 89 -3.94 10.10 -1.91
N ALA A 90 -3.51 11.16 -1.23
CA ALA A 90 -3.40 11.12 0.22
C ALA A 90 -3.36 12.53 0.82
N ASP A 91 -3.44 12.61 2.13
CA ASP A 91 -3.13 13.83 2.87
C ASP A 91 -1.67 14.22 2.66
N LYS A 92 -1.44 15.53 2.59
CA LYS A 92 -0.08 16.07 2.40
C LYS A 92 0.84 15.78 3.59
N ASP A 93 0.29 15.74 4.80
CA ASP A 93 1.05 15.44 6.01
C ASP A 93 1.57 14.00 5.99
N TRP A 94 0.73 13.06 5.58
CA TRP A 94 1.13 11.67 5.35
C TRP A 94 2.21 11.57 4.27
N TRP A 95 2.01 12.23 3.12
CA TRP A 95 2.98 12.23 2.01
C TRP A 95 4.37 12.75 2.43
N ASN A 96 4.41 13.84 3.19
CA ASN A 96 5.65 14.41 3.69
C ASN A 96 6.33 13.55 4.77
N GLY A 97 5.57 12.67 5.43
CA GLY A 97 6.05 11.76 6.46
C GLY A 97 6.56 10.42 5.94
N LEU A 98 6.45 10.16 4.63
CA LEU A 98 6.94 8.93 4.00
C LEU A 98 8.45 8.78 4.15
N GLU A 99 8.87 7.56 4.47
CA GLU A 99 10.27 7.18 4.54
C GLU A 99 10.68 6.54 3.22
N TRP A 100 11.56 7.24 2.49
CA TRP A 100 12.04 6.79 1.19
C TRP A 100 13.40 6.10 1.34
N GLU A 101 13.54 4.87 0.82
CA GLU A 101 14.84 4.17 0.80
C GLU A 101 15.90 4.96 0.01
N GLU A 102 15.52 5.51 -1.14
CA GLU A 102 16.33 6.46 -1.89
C GLU A 102 15.51 7.72 -2.22
N PRO A 103 16.06 8.94 -2.03
CA PRO A 103 15.36 10.18 -2.35
C PRO A 103 14.86 10.26 -3.79
N ALA A 104 15.54 9.61 -4.73
CA ALA A 104 15.15 9.56 -6.14
C ALA A 104 13.82 8.83 -6.37
N VAL A 105 13.43 7.91 -5.48
CA VAL A 105 12.14 7.22 -5.54
C VAL A 105 11.00 8.18 -5.24
N GLY A 106 11.15 9.02 -4.22
CA GLY A 106 10.14 10.03 -3.87
C GLY A 106 9.83 10.97 -5.03
N SER A 107 10.87 11.49 -5.70
CA SER A 107 10.70 12.38 -6.85
C SER A 107 9.98 11.74 -8.04
N TYR A 108 10.11 10.43 -8.25
CA TYR A 108 9.36 9.74 -9.30
C TYR A 108 7.85 9.77 -9.02
N PHE A 109 7.48 9.52 -7.76
CA PHE A 109 6.09 9.42 -7.36
C PHE A 109 5.41 10.80 -7.15
N GLU A 110 6.17 11.87 -6.96
CA GLU A 110 5.65 13.25 -6.92
C GLU A 110 4.79 13.59 -8.15
N ALA A 111 5.17 13.12 -9.34
CA ALA A 111 4.44 13.40 -10.58
C ALA A 111 3.04 12.76 -10.62
N ILE A 112 2.83 11.69 -9.87
CA ILE A 112 1.56 10.95 -9.81
C ILE A 112 0.81 11.14 -8.49
N PHE A 113 1.39 11.89 -7.56
CA PHE A 113 0.78 12.28 -6.30
C PHE A 113 -0.25 13.40 -6.49
N LYS A 114 -1.39 13.25 -5.83
CA LYS A 114 -2.40 14.30 -5.69
C LYS A 114 -2.84 14.40 -4.24
N GLU A 115 -2.74 15.61 -3.68
CA GLU A 115 -3.35 15.92 -2.39
C GLU A 115 -4.87 15.71 -2.50
N GLY A 116 -5.40 14.92 -1.57
CA GLY A 116 -6.81 14.65 -1.44
C GLY A 116 -7.30 14.97 -0.03
N LYS A 117 -8.60 15.16 0.12
CA LYS A 117 -9.30 15.00 1.39
C LYS A 117 -10.35 13.92 1.21
N GLU A 118 -10.56 13.12 2.24
CA GLU A 118 -11.65 12.14 2.32
C GLU A 118 -13.02 12.82 2.36
#